data_AF-A0A662SAW9-F1
#
_entry.id   AF-A0A662SAW9-F1
#
_cell.length_a   1.000
_cell.length_b   1.000
_cell.length_c   1.000
_cell.angle_alpha   90.00
_cell.angle_beta   90.00
_cell.angle_gamma   90.00
#
_symmetry.space_group_name_H-M   'P 1'
#
loop_
_entity.id
_entity.type
_entity.pdbx_description
1 polymer ?
#
loop_
_entity_poly.entity_id
_entity_poly.type
_entity_poly.pdbx_seq_one_letter_code
_entity_poly.pdbx_strand_id
1 'polypeptide(L)'
;MNSMRGINNVITIVMAVITAAAILIISFNVLGSTTEGIEDIEKTAETQQQRLQGVQSLSQACQDWLYGNKYSAADILETYRLPDKMRPYTKVYDTCGADLEAVARECYNEQEVTRDCAGNGFIKASITEMTICTRTCTNIINLYQKCAASCSKRAGICFDNILLDLSSSDLRGSLSVDDRTIERACEK
;
A
#
# COMPACT_ATOMS: atom_id res chain seq x y z
N MET A 1 -53.02 21.21 -25.39
CA MET A 1 -52.45 21.05 -24.04
C MET A 1 -51.13 20.29 -24.15
N ASN A 2 -49.98 20.98 -24.20
CA ASN A 2 -48.63 20.36 -24.08
C ASN A 2 -47.50 21.40 -23.93
N SER A 3 -47.77 22.59 -23.39
CA SER A 3 -46.77 23.67 -23.31
C SER A 3 -46.71 24.30 -21.91
N MET A 4 -46.72 23.47 -20.86
CA MET A 4 -46.45 23.93 -19.49
C MET A 4 -45.47 23.02 -18.71
N ARG A 5 -45.13 21.82 -19.22
CA ARG A 5 -44.11 20.95 -18.62
C ARG A 5 -42.67 21.43 -18.86
N GLY A 6 -42.40 22.15 -19.95
CA GLY A 6 -41.06 22.65 -20.26
C GLY A 6 -40.57 23.77 -19.34
N ILE A 7 -41.48 24.63 -18.86
CA ILE A 7 -41.13 25.83 -18.08
C ILE A 7 -40.73 25.46 -16.65
N ASN A 8 -41.39 24.47 -16.02
CA ASN A 8 -41.01 24.00 -14.68
C ASN A 8 -39.62 23.36 -14.62
N ASN A 9 -39.19 22.67 -15.69
CA ASN A 9 -37.84 22.11 -15.76
C ASN A 9 -36.78 23.21 -15.88
N VAL A 10 -37.05 24.28 -16.65
CA VAL A 10 -36.12 25.41 -16.81
C VAL A 10 -35.94 26.17 -15.49
N ILE A 11 -37.02 26.43 -14.74
CA ILE A 11 -36.94 27.12 -13.45
C ILE A 11 -36.15 26.29 -12.42
N THR A 12 -36.35 24.97 -12.40
CA THR A 12 -35.63 24.07 -11.49
C THR A 12 -34.13 24.00 -11.81
N ILE A 13 -33.78 23.98 -13.10
CA ILE A 13 -32.38 23.99 -13.54
C ILE A 13 -31.70 25.33 -13.20
N VAL A 14 -32.39 26.46 -13.40
CA VAL A 14 -31.83 27.78 -13.07
C VAL A 14 -31.60 27.94 -11.56
N MET A 15 -32.52 27.44 -10.72
CA MET A 15 -32.33 27.43 -9.26
C MET A 15 -31.18 26.49 -8.80
N ALA A 16 -31.00 25.34 -9.46
CA ALA A 16 -29.89 24.43 -9.20
C ALA A 16 -28.52 25.03 -9.58
N VAL A 17 -28.47 25.82 -10.66
CA VAL A 17 -27.25 26.52 -11.10
C VAL A 17 -26.90 27.67 -10.14
N ILE A 18 -27.88 28.41 -9.64
CA ILE A 18 -27.66 29.50 -8.67
C ILE A 18 -27.18 28.94 -7.32
N THR A 19 -27.74 27.82 -6.85
CA THR A 19 -27.28 27.16 -5.61
C THR A 19 -25.88 26.55 -5.77
N ALA A 20 -25.55 25.95 -6.91
CA ALA A 20 -24.20 25.48 -7.20
C ALA A 20 -23.17 26.64 -7.28
N ALA A 21 -23.56 27.77 -7.88
CA ALA A 21 -22.72 28.97 -7.94
C ALA A 21 -22.52 29.60 -6.55
N ALA A 22 -23.54 29.59 -5.69
CA ALA A 22 -23.41 30.09 -4.31
C ALA A 22 -22.50 29.19 -3.45
N ILE A 23 -22.53 27.87 -3.63
CA ILE A 23 -21.61 26.94 -2.93
C ILE A 23 -20.16 27.14 -3.41
N LEU A 24 -19.95 27.40 -4.70
CA LEU A 24 -18.63 27.76 -5.24
C LEU A 24 -18.13 29.10 -4.68
N ILE A 25 -19.00 30.12 -4.55
CA ILE A 25 -18.59 31.43 -4.01
C ILE A 25 -18.32 31.37 -2.50
N ILE A 26 -19.04 30.55 -1.74
CA ILE A 26 -18.75 30.33 -0.31
C ILE A 26 -17.42 29.57 -0.14
N SER A 27 -17.08 28.64 -1.05
CA SER A 27 -15.76 28.01 -1.06
C SER A 27 -14.64 29.01 -1.38
N PHE A 28 -14.88 30.00 -2.26
CA PHE A 28 -13.89 31.06 -2.53
C PHE A 28 -13.80 32.15 -1.44
N ASN A 29 -14.86 32.43 -0.68
CA ASN A 29 -14.82 33.43 0.40
C ASN A 29 -14.26 32.88 1.73
N VAL A 30 -14.24 31.56 1.94
CA VAL A 30 -13.46 30.94 3.03
C VAL A 30 -11.97 30.86 2.67
N LEU A 31 -11.63 30.88 1.37
CA LEU A 31 -10.25 30.85 0.85
C LEU A 31 -9.52 32.21 0.89
N GLY A 32 -10.13 33.25 1.45
CA GLY A 32 -9.56 34.61 1.47
C GLY A 32 -8.68 34.97 2.68
N SER A 33 -8.43 34.07 3.64
CA SER A 33 -7.71 34.45 4.89
C SER A 33 -6.64 33.48 5.41
N THR A 34 -6.20 32.48 4.64
CA THR A 34 -5.16 31.54 5.10
C THR A 34 -4.22 31.14 3.97
N THR A 35 -3.45 32.09 3.46
CA THR A 35 -2.41 31.84 2.44
C THR A 35 -1.24 31.02 2.97
N GLU A 36 -1.14 30.80 4.29
CA GLU A 36 -0.12 29.96 4.92
C GLU A 36 -0.54 28.48 5.12
N GLY A 37 -1.83 28.14 4.99
CA GLY A 37 -2.33 26.78 5.27
C GLY A 37 -2.46 25.85 4.05
N ILE A 38 -2.44 26.39 2.84
CA ILE A 38 -2.69 25.60 1.61
C ILE A 38 -1.46 24.78 1.22
N GLU A 39 -0.25 25.31 1.43
CA GLU A 39 1.01 24.61 1.12
C GLU A 39 1.22 23.37 2.01
N ASP A 40 0.74 23.43 3.26
CA ASP A 40 0.77 22.29 4.19
C ASP A 40 -0.31 21.24 3.86
N ILE A 41 -1.47 21.65 3.36
CA ILE A 41 -2.55 20.73 2.96
C ILE A 41 -2.17 19.96 1.69
N GLU A 42 -1.54 20.63 0.72
CA GLU A 42 -1.08 20.01 -0.53
C GLU A 42 0.05 19.00 -0.26
N LYS A 43 1.06 19.39 0.53
CA LYS A 43 2.12 18.45 0.99
C LYS A 43 1.55 17.28 1.79
N THR A 44 0.53 17.50 2.62
CA THR A 44 -0.11 16.43 3.40
C THR A 44 -0.93 15.48 2.53
N ALA A 45 -1.66 16.00 1.53
CA ALA A 45 -2.44 15.19 0.59
C ALA A 45 -1.54 14.35 -0.32
N GLU A 46 -0.45 14.92 -0.83
CA GLU A 46 0.55 14.19 -1.62
C GLU A 46 1.23 13.10 -0.78
N THR A 47 1.58 13.40 0.47
CA THR A 47 2.17 12.43 1.40
C THR A 47 1.20 11.29 1.72
N GLN A 48 -0.09 11.57 1.90
CA GLN A 48 -1.12 10.54 2.13
C GLN A 48 -1.37 9.68 0.88
N GLN A 49 -1.40 10.29 -0.30
CA GLN A 49 -1.59 9.56 -1.56
C GLN A 49 -0.39 8.67 -1.89
N GLN A 50 0.84 9.16 -1.66
CA GLN A 50 2.05 8.36 -1.79
C GLN A 50 2.09 7.19 -0.78
N ARG A 51 1.66 7.41 0.47
CA ARG A 51 1.54 6.34 1.46
C ARG A 51 0.51 5.28 1.05
N LEU A 52 -0.67 5.69 0.59
CA LEU A 52 -1.72 4.76 0.14
C LEU A 52 -1.28 3.94 -1.08
N GLN A 53 -0.56 4.56 -2.03
CA GLN A 53 0.06 3.84 -3.15
C GLN A 53 1.16 2.89 -2.66
N GLY A 54 1.95 3.30 -1.68
CA GLY A 54 2.98 2.47 -1.03
C GLY A 54 2.40 1.20 -0.41
N VAL A 55 1.32 1.34 0.36
CA VAL A 55 0.61 0.23 1.04
C VAL A 55 0.12 -0.83 0.06
N GLN A 56 -0.65 -0.43 -0.95
CA GLN A 56 -1.17 -1.37 -1.95
C GLN A 56 -0.02 -2.01 -2.74
N SER A 57 1.05 -1.25 -2.98
CA SER A 57 2.20 -1.76 -3.70
C SER A 57 2.99 -2.83 -2.95
N LEU A 58 3.01 -2.82 -1.61
CA LEU A 58 3.72 -3.86 -0.84
C LEU A 58 2.96 -5.20 -0.87
N SER A 59 1.64 -5.19 -0.59
CA SER A 59 0.85 -6.42 -0.65
C SER A 59 0.88 -7.03 -2.06
N GLN A 60 0.79 -6.19 -3.10
CA GLN A 60 0.87 -6.66 -4.48
C GLN A 60 2.25 -7.22 -4.82
N ALA A 61 3.34 -6.53 -4.45
CA ALA A 61 4.69 -7.04 -4.70
C ALA A 61 4.96 -8.38 -3.99
N CYS A 62 4.45 -8.55 -2.76
CA CYS A 62 4.50 -9.83 -2.07
C CYS A 62 3.72 -10.93 -2.81
N GLN A 63 2.55 -10.60 -3.36
CA GLN A 63 1.75 -11.53 -4.14
C GLN A 63 2.47 -11.93 -5.44
N ASP A 64 2.93 -10.94 -6.21
CA ASP A 64 3.64 -11.17 -7.47
C ASP A 64 4.91 -11.98 -7.28
N TRP A 65 5.66 -11.71 -6.20
CA TRP A 65 6.84 -12.48 -5.86
C TRP A 65 6.48 -13.93 -5.47
N LEU A 66 5.53 -14.15 -4.55
CA LEU A 66 5.18 -15.49 -4.07
C LEU A 66 4.66 -16.42 -5.18
N TYR A 67 3.89 -15.87 -6.12
CA TYR A 67 3.30 -16.62 -7.23
C TYR A 67 4.11 -16.54 -8.53
N GLY A 68 5.15 -15.72 -8.56
CA GLY A 68 6.07 -15.57 -9.68
C GLY A 68 7.35 -16.37 -9.50
N ASN A 69 8.43 -15.87 -10.11
CA ASN A 69 9.75 -16.46 -10.06
C ASN A 69 10.50 -16.02 -8.80
N LYS A 70 10.02 -16.49 -7.64
CA LYS A 70 10.51 -16.04 -6.33
C LYS A 70 12.00 -16.23 -6.06
N TYR A 71 12.68 -17.07 -6.82
CA TYR A 71 14.10 -17.39 -6.63
C TYR A 71 15.04 -16.61 -7.56
N SER A 72 14.50 -15.89 -8.55
CA SER A 72 15.30 -15.08 -9.45
C SER A 72 15.73 -13.79 -8.75
N ALA A 73 17.04 -13.61 -8.62
CA ALA A 73 17.61 -12.40 -8.03
C ALA A 73 17.23 -11.15 -8.83
N ALA A 74 17.22 -11.25 -10.16
CA ALA A 74 16.81 -10.17 -11.04
C ALA A 74 15.34 -9.79 -10.79
N ASP A 75 14.45 -10.78 -10.69
CA ASP A 75 13.04 -10.50 -10.45
C ASP A 75 12.80 -9.91 -9.06
N ILE A 76 13.50 -10.37 -8.03
CA ILE A 76 13.44 -9.78 -6.69
C ILE A 76 13.84 -8.30 -6.70
N LEU A 77 14.96 -7.96 -7.35
CA LEU A 77 15.55 -6.63 -7.31
C LEU A 77 14.87 -5.63 -8.26
N GLU A 78 14.45 -6.09 -9.45
CA GLU A 78 14.04 -5.21 -10.55
C GLU A 78 12.55 -5.33 -10.90
N THR A 79 12.01 -6.55 -10.90
CA THR A 79 10.62 -6.80 -11.30
C THR A 79 9.65 -6.52 -10.14
N TYR A 80 9.79 -7.27 -9.05
CA TYR A 80 8.97 -7.11 -7.85
C TYR A 80 9.45 -5.93 -6.99
N ARG A 81 10.75 -5.62 -7.08
CA ARG A 81 11.44 -4.63 -6.25
C ARG A 81 11.11 -4.80 -4.77
N LEU A 82 11.04 -6.06 -4.33
CA LEU A 82 10.44 -6.42 -3.05
C LEU A 82 11.13 -5.71 -1.86
N PRO A 83 12.47 -5.64 -1.77
CA PRO A 83 13.14 -4.89 -0.71
C PRO A 83 12.80 -3.38 -0.71
N ASP A 84 12.72 -2.75 -1.89
CA ASP A 84 12.35 -1.34 -2.00
C ASP A 84 10.92 -1.09 -1.48
N LYS A 85 9.99 -2.01 -1.75
CA LYS A 85 8.61 -1.93 -1.24
C LYS A 85 8.50 -2.16 0.26
N MET A 86 9.43 -2.93 0.84
CA MET A 86 9.49 -3.16 2.28
C MET A 86 10.15 -2.00 3.03
N ARG A 87 11.02 -1.21 2.39
CA ARG A 87 11.82 -0.14 3.02
C ARG A 87 11.02 0.87 3.86
N PRO A 88 9.80 1.30 3.49
CA PRO A 88 8.97 2.19 4.33
C PRO A 88 8.54 1.55 5.67
N TYR A 89 8.56 0.23 5.75
CA TYR A 89 8.13 -0.56 6.91
C TYR A 89 9.36 -1.15 7.59
N THR A 90 10.05 -0.37 8.42
CA THR A 90 11.35 -0.74 9.01
C THR A 90 11.36 -2.15 9.59
N LYS A 91 10.34 -2.57 10.34
CA LYS A 91 10.27 -3.93 10.89
C LYS A 91 10.15 -5.03 9.84
N VAL A 92 9.45 -4.77 8.74
CA VAL A 92 9.35 -5.68 7.59
C VAL A 92 10.67 -5.74 6.85
N TYR A 93 11.29 -4.59 6.59
CA TYR A 93 12.58 -4.50 5.93
C TYR A 93 13.67 -5.22 6.75
N ASP A 94 13.78 -4.96 8.05
CA ASP A 94 14.76 -5.60 8.92
C ASP A 94 14.52 -7.11 9.08
N THR A 95 13.26 -7.57 8.95
CA THR A 95 12.92 -8.98 9.12
C THR A 95 13.19 -9.80 7.85
N CYS A 96 13.03 -9.19 6.68
CA CYS A 96 13.10 -9.88 5.39
C CYS A 96 13.85 -9.06 4.34
N GLY A 97 13.44 -7.80 4.13
CA GLY A 97 13.93 -6.98 3.02
C GLY A 97 15.45 -6.84 2.95
N ALA A 98 16.12 -6.58 4.07
CA ALA A 98 17.57 -6.36 4.11
C ALA A 98 18.37 -7.62 3.73
N ASP A 99 18.07 -8.75 4.38
CA ASP A 99 18.78 -10.02 4.12
C ASP A 99 18.45 -10.56 2.72
N LEU A 100 17.20 -10.43 2.27
CA LEU A 100 16.80 -10.82 0.91
C LEU A 100 17.48 -9.95 -0.15
N GLU A 101 17.60 -8.64 0.10
CA GLU A 101 18.33 -7.74 -0.80
C GLU A 101 19.80 -8.12 -0.90
N ALA A 102 20.45 -8.44 0.22
CA ALA A 102 21.84 -8.86 0.24
C ALA A 102 22.07 -10.14 -0.57
N VAL A 103 21.29 -11.19 -0.30
CA VAL A 103 21.40 -12.47 -1.02
C VAL A 103 21.05 -12.31 -2.50
N ALA A 104 20.00 -11.55 -2.82
CA ALA A 104 19.65 -11.29 -4.22
C ALA A 104 20.78 -10.55 -4.94
N ARG A 105 21.40 -9.53 -4.32
CA ARG A 105 22.53 -8.83 -4.93
C ARG A 105 23.75 -9.73 -5.12
N GLU A 106 24.02 -10.63 -4.19
CA GLU A 106 25.07 -11.65 -4.34
C GLU A 106 24.76 -12.54 -5.55
N CYS A 107 23.61 -13.22 -5.53
CA CYS A 107 23.26 -14.17 -6.59
C CYS A 107 23.07 -13.53 -7.96
N TYR A 108 22.64 -12.26 -8.03
CA TYR A 108 22.52 -11.52 -9.30
C TYR A 108 23.86 -11.43 -10.04
N ASN A 109 24.96 -11.27 -9.30
CA ASN A 109 26.30 -11.15 -9.86
C ASN A 109 26.97 -12.52 -10.08
N GLU A 110 26.47 -13.58 -9.45
CA GLU A 110 27.07 -14.92 -9.49
C GLU A 110 26.50 -15.80 -10.61
N GLN A 111 27.40 -16.43 -11.35
CA GLN A 111 27.06 -17.45 -12.35
C GLN A 111 27.18 -18.87 -11.79
N GLU A 112 27.94 -19.05 -10.72
CA GLU A 112 28.25 -20.36 -10.12
C GLU A 112 27.37 -20.68 -8.90
N VAL A 113 27.34 -21.96 -8.51
CA VAL A 113 26.65 -22.41 -7.29
C VAL A 113 27.55 -22.11 -6.09
N THR A 114 27.06 -21.27 -5.18
CA THR A 114 27.76 -20.92 -3.93
C THR A 114 26.97 -21.39 -2.72
N ARG A 115 27.18 -20.79 -1.55
CA ARG A 115 26.46 -21.17 -0.32
C ARG A 115 24.96 -20.94 -0.49
N ASP A 116 24.58 -19.73 -0.89
CA ASP A 116 23.18 -19.29 -0.94
C ASP A 116 22.65 -19.18 -2.38
N CYS A 117 23.53 -19.20 -3.39
CA CYS A 117 23.15 -19.14 -4.80
C CYS A 117 23.12 -20.52 -5.46
N ALA A 118 22.09 -20.75 -6.28
CA ALA A 118 21.89 -21.95 -7.08
C ALA A 118 22.56 -21.85 -8.48
N GLY A 119 23.32 -20.77 -8.71
CA GLY A 119 23.94 -20.44 -10.00
C GLY A 119 23.02 -19.64 -10.93
N ASN A 120 23.63 -19.01 -11.94
CA ASN A 120 22.96 -18.25 -13.00
C ASN A 120 21.93 -17.21 -12.50
N GLY A 121 22.21 -16.45 -11.44
CA GLY A 121 21.24 -15.46 -10.96
C GLY A 121 20.16 -15.97 -10.02
N PHE A 122 20.19 -17.24 -9.60
CA PHE A 122 19.15 -17.83 -8.75
C PHE A 122 19.59 -18.04 -7.31
N ILE A 123 18.66 -17.80 -6.39
CA ILE A 123 18.78 -18.05 -4.95
C ILE A 123 18.36 -19.49 -4.65
N LYS A 124 19.06 -20.19 -3.76
CA LYS A 124 18.66 -21.53 -3.32
C LYS A 124 17.35 -21.50 -2.53
N ALA A 125 16.48 -22.46 -2.82
CA ALA A 125 15.19 -22.56 -2.15
C ALA A 125 15.28 -22.88 -0.64
N SER A 126 16.37 -23.50 -0.19
CA SER A 126 16.54 -23.98 1.18
C SER A 126 17.07 -22.95 2.17
N ILE A 127 17.40 -21.74 1.73
CA ILE A 127 18.00 -20.75 2.63
C ILE A 127 16.94 -20.20 3.61
N THR A 128 17.41 -19.76 4.76
CA THR A 128 16.53 -19.35 5.86
C THR A 128 15.79 -18.06 5.51
N GLU A 129 16.46 -17.17 4.78
CA GLU A 129 16.01 -15.86 4.32
C GLU A 129 14.78 -16.00 3.42
N MET A 130 14.83 -16.93 2.45
CA MET A 130 13.70 -17.26 1.58
C MET A 130 12.49 -17.77 2.38
N THR A 131 12.73 -18.57 3.42
CA THR A 131 11.67 -19.09 4.29
C THR A 131 11.03 -17.98 5.12
N ILE A 132 11.84 -17.11 5.73
CA ILE A 132 11.37 -15.97 6.52
C ILE A 132 10.57 -15.00 5.64
N CYS A 133 11.09 -14.66 4.47
CA CYS A 133 10.43 -13.75 3.54
C CYS A 133 9.12 -14.33 3.00
N THR A 134 9.07 -15.63 2.71
CA THR A 134 7.84 -16.30 2.27
C THR A 134 6.73 -16.15 3.33
N ARG A 135 7.06 -16.36 4.61
CA ARG A 135 6.11 -16.18 5.72
C ARG A 135 5.72 -14.72 5.90
N THR A 136 6.70 -13.81 5.86
CA THR A 136 6.48 -12.37 5.98
C THR A 136 5.50 -11.87 4.92
N CYS A 137 5.71 -12.24 3.65
CA CYS A 137 4.81 -11.88 2.56
C CYS A 137 3.43 -12.54 2.66
N THR A 138 3.36 -13.79 3.13
CA THR A 138 2.07 -14.44 3.39
C THR A 138 1.27 -13.67 4.46
N ASN A 139 1.92 -13.27 5.54
CA ASN A 139 1.30 -12.49 6.61
C ASN A 139 0.83 -11.11 6.11
N ILE A 140 1.65 -10.44 5.29
CA ILE A 140 1.30 -9.16 4.63
C ILE A 140 0.05 -9.31 3.77
N ILE A 141 -0.01 -10.31 2.89
CA ILE A 141 -1.15 -10.53 2.00
C ILE A 141 -2.41 -10.81 2.82
N ASN A 142 -2.32 -11.70 3.81
CA ASN A 142 -3.45 -12.04 4.67
C ASN A 142 -3.97 -10.83 5.44
N LEU A 143 -3.08 -10.00 5.97
CA LEU A 143 -3.45 -8.77 6.67
C LEU A 143 -4.18 -7.80 5.75
N TYR A 144 -3.65 -7.58 4.54
CA TYR A 144 -4.29 -6.69 3.57
C TYR A 144 -5.67 -7.21 3.16
N GLN A 145 -5.82 -8.51 2.92
CA GLN A 145 -7.11 -9.13 2.60
C GLN A 145 -8.13 -8.97 3.74
N LYS A 146 -7.71 -9.15 5.01
CA LYS A 146 -8.57 -8.90 6.17
C LYS A 146 -9.01 -7.43 6.23
N CYS A 147 -8.08 -6.48 6.09
CA CYS A 147 -8.42 -5.06 6.05
C CYS A 147 -9.34 -4.70 4.87
N ALA A 148 -9.13 -5.29 3.69
CA ALA A 148 -9.98 -5.07 2.52
C ALA A 148 -11.41 -5.60 2.71
N ALA A 149 -11.55 -6.75 3.37
CA ALA A 149 -12.85 -7.33 3.70
C ALA A 149 -13.60 -6.51 4.75
N SER A 150 -12.90 -6.02 5.79
CA SER A 150 -13.54 -5.30 6.90
C SER A 150 -13.76 -3.81 6.62
N CYS A 151 -12.89 -3.15 5.84
CA CYS A 151 -13.03 -1.73 5.52
C CYS A 151 -12.65 -1.39 4.07
N SER A 152 -13.60 -1.59 3.16
CA SER A 152 -13.43 -1.44 1.70
C SER A 152 -12.74 -0.14 1.25
N LYS A 153 -13.16 1.02 1.75
CA LYS A 153 -12.57 2.33 1.37
C LYS A 153 -11.31 2.71 2.16
N ARG A 154 -11.03 2.01 3.26
CA ARG A 154 -9.94 2.32 4.20
C ARG A 154 -8.94 1.18 4.40
N ALA A 155 -8.97 0.18 3.51
CA ALA A 155 -8.13 -1.00 3.59
C ALA A 155 -6.65 -0.66 3.71
N GLY A 156 -6.20 0.35 2.94
CA GLY A 156 -4.82 0.82 2.99
C GLY A 156 -4.43 1.44 4.34
N ILE A 157 -5.32 2.24 4.94
CA ILE A 157 -5.08 2.85 6.26
C ILE A 157 -5.08 1.78 7.36
N CYS A 158 -6.04 0.86 7.34
CA CYS A 158 -6.08 -0.29 8.26
C CYS A 158 -4.79 -1.11 8.18
N PHE A 159 -4.35 -1.43 6.96
CA PHE A 159 -3.15 -2.21 6.73
C PHE A 159 -1.91 -1.48 7.24
N ASP A 160 -1.74 -0.20 6.89
CA ASP A 160 -0.58 0.61 7.30
C ASP A 160 -0.48 0.68 8.83
N ASN A 161 -1.61 1.00 9.49
CA ASN A 161 -1.68 1.11 10.94
C ASN A 161 -1.27 -0.18 11.64
N ILE A 162 -1.78 -1.32 11.18
CA ILE A 162 -1.46 -2.60 11.82
C ILE A 162 -0.02 -3.00 11.49
N LEU A 163 0.41 -2.85 10.24
CA LEU A 163 1.75 -3.27 9.81
C LEU A 163 2.85 -2.48 10.55
N LEU A 164 2.64 -1.20 10.84
CA LEU A 164 3.54 -0.37 11.64
C LEU A 164 3.66 -0.83 13.10
N ASP A 165 2.61 -1.43 13.64
CA ASP A 165 2.55 -1.91 15.02
C ASP A 165 3.05 -3.37 15.18
N LEU A 166 3.35 -4.08 14.08
CA LEU A 166 3.81 -5.48 14.15
C LEU A 166 5.24 -5.60 14.68
N SER A 167 5.46 -6.66 15.48
CA SER A 167 6.79 -7.07 15.91
C SER A 167 7.45 -7.99 14.87
N SER A 168 8.79 -8.10 14.92
CA SER A 168 9.54 -9.05 14.09
C SER A 168 9.13 -10.51 14.35
N SER A 169 8.69 -10.84 15.57
CA SER A 169 8.15 -12.17 15.88
C SER A 169 6.83 -12.44 15.15
N ASP A 170 5.95 -11.45 15.05
CA ASP A 170 4.68 -11.59 14.32
C ASP A 170 4.92 -11.86 12.83
N LEU A 171 5.92 -11.19 12.26
CA LEU A 171 6.30 -11.32 10.85
C LEU A 171 6.95 -12.67 10.53
N ARG A 172 7.77 -13.22 11.44
CA ARG A 172 8.45 -14.52 11.28
C ARG A 172 7.53 -15.72 11.59
N GLY A 173 6.53 -15.49 12.43
CA GLY A 173 5.56 -16.48 12.88
C GLY A 173 4.28 -16.53 12.03
N SER A 174 3.24 -17.15 12.59
CA SER A 174 1.88 -17.04 12.05
C SER A 174 1.27 -15.76 12.61
N LEU A 175 0.95 -14.81 11.72
CA LEU A 175 0.29 -13.58 12.13
C LEU A 175 -1.19 -13.86 12.41
N SER A 176 -1.62 -13.64 13.65
CA SER A 176 -3.02 -13.66 14.04
C SER A 176 -3.45 -12.29 14.54
N VAL A 177 -4.09 -11.52 13.66
CA VAL A 177 -4.77 -10.28 14.04
C VAL A 177 -6.25 -10.57 14.24
N ASP A 178 -6.76 -10.21 15.42
CA ASP A 178 -8.17 -10.34 15.79
C ASP A 178 -9.04 -9.27 15.13
N ASP A 179 -10.34 -9.55 15.02
CA ASP A 179 -11.29 -8.69 14.31
C ASP A 179 -11.45 -7.31 14.97
N ARG A 180 -11.34 -7.20 16.31
CA ARG A 180 -11.42 -5.90 17.00
C ARG A 180 -10.21 -5.02 16.69
N THR A 181 -9.04 -5.61 16.51
CA THR A 181 -7.85 -4.88 16.08
C THR A 181 -8.00 -4.35 14.66
N ILE A 182 -8.59 -5.15 13.76
CA ILE A 182 -8.94 -4.71 12.39
C ILE A 182 -9.95 -3.56 12.43
N GLU A 183 -11.06 -3.71 13.17
CA GLU A 183 -12.11 -2.68 13.30
C GLU A 183 -11.53 -1.34 13.80
N ARG A 184 -10.75 -1.36 14.89
CA ARG A 184 -10.10 -0.15 15.42
C ARG A 184 -9.15 0.49 14.40
N ALA A 185 -8.42 -0.31 13.63
CA ALA A 185 -7.50 0.21 12.62
C ALA A 185 -8.23 0.85 11.42
N CYS A 186 -9.45 0.41 11.13
CA CYS A 186 -10.31 1.00 10.10
C CYS A 186 -10.91 2.36 10.51
N GLU A 187 -11.05 2.61 11.82
CA GLU A 187 -11.66 3.84 12.37
C GLU A 187 -10.66 4.99 12.52
N LYS A 188 -9.38 4.68 12.72
CA LYS A 188 -8.27 5.64 12.69
C LYS A 188 -8.17 6.34 11.33
#